data_AF-A0A2V6F9S6-F1
#
_entry.id   AF-A0A2V6F9S6-F1
#
_cell.length_a   1.000
_cell.length_b   1.000
_cell.length_c   1.000
_cell.angle_alpha   90.00
_cell.angle_beta   90.00
_cell.angle_gamma   90.00
#
_symmetry.space_group_name_H-M   'P 1'
#
loop_
_entity.id
_entity.type
_entity.pdbx_description
1 polymer ?
#
loop_
_entity_poly.entity_id
_entity_poly.type
_entity_poly.pdbx_seq_one_letter_code
_entity_poly.pdbx_strand_id
1 'polypeptide(L)'
;MITPILRSKDAIATWLIDVAGNVATSISDVALLKRIQSLIIPAFVSTEEAMLWGSDLNPEQRATLLDIQRSVNNAARAEVDPQRMVNLGTQSQLLREAAEAAPSDGHIRPW
;
A
#
# COMPACT_ATOMS: atom_id res chain seq x y z
N MET A 1 -13.03 -24.72 -6.73
CA MET A 1 -13.62 -24.73 -5.38
C MET A 1 -12.45 -24.59 -4.41
N ILE A 2 -12.30 -23.43 -3.76
CA ILE A 2 -11.16 -23.13 -2.87
C ILE A 2 -11.59 -23.46 -1.44
N THR A 3 -10.80 -24.26 -0.73
CA THR A 3 -11.15 -24.76 0.61
C THR A 3 -10.27 -24.08 1.66
N PRO A 4 -10.83 -23.27 2.58
CA PRO A 4 -10.04 -22.64 3.64
C PRO A 4 -9.72 -23.66 4.75
N ILE A 5 -8.47 -23.67 5.21
CA ILE A 5 -8.04 -24.47 6.36
C ILE A 5 -7.89 -23.54 7.57
N LEU A 6 -8.72 -23.73 8.58
CA LEU A 6 -8.66 -23.02 9.86
C LEU A 6 -7.82 -23.86 10.85
N ARG A 7 -6.58 -23.48 11.13
CA ARG A 7 -5.78 -24.11 12.20
C ARG A 7 -5.61 -23.12 13.35
N SER A 8 -6.14 -23.51 14.51
CA SER A 8 -6.29 -22.65 15.68
C SER A 8 -4.97 -22.31 16.37
N LYS A 9 -5.00 -21.09 16.92
CA LYS A 9 -4.34 -20.61 18.14
C LYS A 9 -3.03 -19.85 17.87
N ASP A 10 -3.21 -18.54 17.84
CA ASP A 10 -2.21 -17.46 17.75
C ASP A 10 -1.68 -17.13 16.33
N ALA A 11 -2.34 -16.13 15.73
CA ALA A 11 -1.77 -15.20 14.74
C ALA A 11 -1.30 -15.70 13.38
N ILE A 12 -2.01 -16.63 12.73
CA ILE A 12 -1.74 -16.95 11.32
C ILE A 12 -2.91 -16.52 10.46
N ALA A 13 -2.72 -15.37 9.80
CA ALA A 13 -3.61 -14.85 8.79
C ALA A 13 -3.95 -15.95 7.78
N THR A 14 -5.24 -16.22 7.60
CA THR A 14 -5.77 -17.33 6.79
C THR A 14 -5.07 -17.40 5.43
N TRP A 15 -4.29 -18.45 5.19
CA TRP A 15 -3.59 -18.62 3.92
C TRP A 15 -4.52 -19.25 2.88
N LEU A 16 -4.63 -18.65 1.70
CA LEU A 16 -5.26 -19.21 0.53
C LEU A 16 -4.22 -19.98 -0.26
N ILE A 17 -4.53 -21.24 -0.59
CA ILE A 17 -3.70 -22.14 -1.38
C ILE A 17 -4.53 -22.52 -2.61
N ASP A 18 -3.97 -22.37 -3.82
CA ASP A 18 -4.62 -22.84 -5.04
C ASP A 18 -4.67 -24.38 -5.09
N VAL A 19 -5.61 -24.94 -5.86
CA VAL A 19 -5.83 -26.40 -5.98
C VAL A 19 -4.58 -27.14 -6.46
N ALA A 20 -3.68 -26.46 -7.20
CA ALA A 20 -2.39 -27.01 -7.63
C ALA A 20 -1.27 -26.95 -6.57
N GLY A 21 -1.54 -26.43 -5.36
CA GLY A 21 -0.55 -26.28 -4.29
C GLY A 21 0.46 -25.15 -4.49
N ASN A 22 0.27 -24.34 -5.54
CA ASN A 22 1.21 -23.28 -5.91
C ASN A 22 0.73 -21.94 -5.36
N VAL A 23 1.50 -21.37 -4.44
CA VAL A 23 1.29 -20.08 -3.75
C VAL A 23 0.30 -20.15 -2.59
N ALA A 24 0.84 -20.16 -1.37
CA ALA A 24 0.13 -19.77 -0.17
C ALA A 24 0.25 -18.25 -0.03
N THR A 25 -0.87 -17.53 -0.04
CA THR A 25 -0.90 -16.08 0.27
C THR A 25 -1.95 -15.81 1.34
N SER A 26 -1.68 -14.88 2.25
CA SER A 26 -2.63 -14.53 3.31
C SER A 26 -3.88 -13.85 2.73
N ILE A 27 -5.05 -14.05 3.35
CA ILE A 27 -6.26 -13.26 3.05
C ILE A 27 -5.97 -11.75 3.19
N SER A 28 -5.10 -11.37 4.13
CA SER A 28 -4.68 -9.98 4.29
C SER A 28 -3.87 -9.48 3.08
N ASP A 29 -2.99 -10.31 2.52
CA ASP A 29 -2.27 -10.00 1.29
C ASP A 29 -3.21 -9.90 0.09
N VAL A 30 -4.22 -10.77 -0.02
CA VAL A 30 -5.22 -10.70 -1.09
C VAL A 30 -6.13 -9.47 -0.97
N ALA A 31 -6.53 -9.11 0.25
CA ALA A 31 -7.28 -7.88 0.50
C ALA A 31 -6.42 -6.64 0.17
N LEU A 32 -5.14 -6.66 0.53
CA LEU A 32 -4.17 -5.62 0.17
C LEU A 32 -4.03 -5.52 -1.36
N LEU A 33 -3.86 -6.63 -2.08
CA LEU A 33 -3.77 -6.65 -3.54
C LEU A 33 -5.02 -6.05 -4.21
N LYS A 34 -6.22 -6.38 -3.72
CA LYS A 34 -7.47 -5.78 -4.23
C LYS A 34 -7.55 -4.29 -3.94
N ARG A 35 -7.13 -3.85 -2.75
CA ARG A 35 -7.10 -2.43 -2.38
C ARG A 35 -6.09 -1.65 -3.23
N ILE A 36 -4.90 -2.22 -3.46
CA ILE A 36 -3.89 -1.66 -4.37
C ILE A 36 -4.43 -1.56 -5.80
N GLN A 37 -5.10 -2.61 -6.31
CA GLN A 37 -5.73 -2.59 -7.65
C GLN A 37 -6.83 -1.52 -7.77
N SER A 38 -7.49 -1.17 -6.67
CA SER A 38 -8.53 -0.15 -6.65
C SER A 38 -8.01 1.28 -6.51
N LEU A 39 -6.74 1.46 -6.13
CA LEU A 39 -6.11 2.77 -5.94
C LEU A 39 -5.24 3.11 -7.16
N ILE A 40 -5.77 3.97 -8.04
CA ILE A 40 -5.00 4.48 -9.18
C ILE A 40 -4.09 5.60 -8.68
N ILE A 41 -2.80 5.33 -8.62
CA ILE A 41 -1.78 6.31 -8.21
C ILE A 41 -1.16 6.94 -9.46
N PRO A 42 -1.25 8.26 -9.65
CA PRO A 42 -0.57 8.96 -10.73
C PRO A 42 0.96 8.89 -10.58
N ALA A 43 1.67 9.08 -11.68
CA ALA A 43 3.08 9.46 -11.61
C ALA A 43 3.15 10.96 -11.29
N PHE A 44 3.67 11.30 -10.11
CA PHE A 44 3.82 12.70 -9.70
C PHE A 44 5.09 13.30 -10.27
N VAL A 45 5.00 14.52 -10.79
CA VAL A 45 6.19 15.27 -11.22
C VAL A 45 6.69 16.26 -10.15
N SER A 46 5.87 16.55 -9.13
CA SER A 46 6.25 17.39 -7.99
C SER A 46 5.56 16.98 -6.68
N THR A 47 6.05 17.53 -5.58
CA THR A 47 5.46 17.34 -4.25
C THR A 47 4.07 17.94 -4.15
N GLU A 48 3.83 19.11 -4.76
CA GLU A 48 2.55 19.81 -4.73
C GLU A 48 1.44 18.98 -5.41
N GLU A 49 1.72 18.35 -6.54
CA GLU A 49 0.78 17.44 -7.19
C GLU A 49 0.46 16.23 -6.32
N ALA A 50 1.49 15.65 -5.69
CA ALA A 50 1.32 14.52 -4.80
C ALA A 50 0.43 14.88 -3.59
N MET A 51 0.69 16.02 -2.97
CA MET A 51 -0.11 16.53 -1.85
C MET A 51 -1.54 16.85 -2.26
N LEU A 52 -1.75 17.51 -3.41
CA LEU A 52 -3.08 17.85 -3.91
C LEU A 52 -3.91 16.59 -4.13
N TRP A 53 -3.36 15.62 -4.87
CA TRP A 53 -4.03 14.32 -5.07
C TRP A 53 -4.25 13.58 -3.74
N GLY A 54 -3.27 13.65 -2.84
CA GLY A 54 -3.33 13.03 -1.52
C GLY A 54 -4.43 13.59 -0.63
N SER A 55 -4.76 14.88 -0.78
CA SER A 55 -5.78 15.56 0.02
C SER A 55 -7.20 15.04 -0.19
N ASP A 56 -7.45 14.38 -1.33
CA ASP A 56 -8.74 13.78 -1.69
C ASP A 56 -8.88 12.33 -1.22
N LEU A 57 -7.83 11.75 -0.61
CA LEU A 57 -7.84 10.35 -0.19
C LEU A 57 -8.69 10.15 1.06
N ASN A 58 -9.48 9.08 1.03
CA ASN A 58 -10.14 8.60 2.25
C ASN A 58 -9.14 7.81 3.14
N PRO A 59 -9.48 7.56 4.42
CA PRO A 59 -8.60 6.87 5.36
C PRO A 59 -8.13 5.48 4.90
N GLU A 60 -9.00 4.73 4.22
CA GLU A 60 -8.67 3.40 3.70
C GLU A 60 -7.66 3.49 2.54
N GLN A 61 -7.86 4.44 1.62
CA GLN A 61 -6.94 4.70 0.51
C GLN A 61 -5.59 5.21 1.02
N ARG A 62 -5.59 6.08 2.03
CA ARG A 62 -4.37 6.55 2.71
C ARG A 62 -3.59 5.39 3.32
N ALA A 63 -4.26 4.46 4.01
CA ALA A 63 -3.60 3.29 4.57
C ALA A 63 -2.97 2.40 3.47
N THR A 64 -3.68 2.18 2.37
CA THR A 64 -3.15 1.45 1.20
C THR A 64 -1.94 2.18 0.59
N LEU A 65 -1.99 3.51 0.48
CA LEU A 65 -0.91 4.32 -0.05
C LEU A 65 0.35 4.22 0.82
N LEU A 66 0.20 4.19 2.14
CA LEU A 66 1.31 4.00 3.08
C LEU A 66 1.95 2.61 2.95
N ASP A 67 1.15 1.57 2.71
CA ASP A 67 1.68 0.22 2.46
C ASP A 67 2.47 0.15 1.14
N ILE A 68 1.96 0.80 0.07
CA ILE A 68 2.68 0.93 -1.20
C ILE A 68 3.97 1.73 -1.01
N GLN A 69 3.91 2.86 -0.30
CA GLN A 69 5.06 3.70 0.00
C GLN A 69 6.17 2.90 0.70
N ARG A 70 5.81 2.08 1.70
CA ARG A 70 6.76 1.22 2.41
C ARG A 70 7.39 0.18 1.47
N SER A 71 6.60 -0.41 0.58
CA SER A 71 7.07 -1.36 -0.42
C SER A 71 8.07 -0.71 -1.38
N VAL A 72 7.76 0.47 -1.92
CA VAL A 72 8.63 1.22 -2.85
C VAL A 72 9.93 1.64 -2.15
N ASN A 73 9.86 2.10 -0.90
CA ASN A 73 11.05 2.44 -0.12
C ASN A 73 11.95 1.21 0.14
N ASN A 74 11.36 0.06 0.47
CA ASN A 74 12.12 -1.18 0.62
C ASN A 74 12.77 -1.63 -0.69
N ALA A 75 12.07 -1.48 -1.82
CA ALA A 75 12.62 -1.74 -3.15
C ALA A 75 13.79 -0.80 -3.47
N ALA A 76 13.68 0.50 -3.16
CA ALA A 76 14.76 1.45 -3.33
C ALA A 76 16.02 1.02 -2.54
N ARG A 77 15.85 0.59 -1.28
CA ARG A 77 16.96 0.14 -0.43
C ARG A 77 17.64 -1.14 -0.90
N ALA A 78 16.92 -1.99 -1.63
CA ALA A 78 17.43 -3.26 -2.16
C ALA A 78 17.95 -3.14 -3.60
N GLU A 79 17.72 -2.00 -4.28
CA GLU A 79 18.11 -1.79 -5.66
C GLU A 79 19.62 -1.59 -5.78
N VAL A 80 20.21 -2.24 -6.78
CA VAL A 80 21.65 -2.23 -7.04
C VAL A 80 22.01 -1.13 -8.04
N ASP A 81 21.09 -0.80 -8.95
CA ASP A 81 21.29 0.30 -9.90
C ASP A 81 21.08 1.66 -9.20
N PRO A 82 22.10 2.52 -9.14
CA PRO A 82 22.01 3.78 -8.40
C PRO A 82 20.93 4.73 -8.92
N GLN A 83 20.67 4.72 -10.23
CA GLN A 83 19.68 5.61 -10.84
C GLN A 83 18.26 5.13 -10.54
N ARG A 84 18.02 3.82 -10.57
CA ARG A 84 16.74 3.22 -10.16
C ARG A 84 16.50 3.36 -8.67
N MET A 85 17.53 3.21 -7.83
CA MET A 85 17.45 3.45 -6.39
C MET A 85 16.96 4.89 -6.11
N VAL A 86 17.58 5.89 -6.76
CA VAL A 86 17.18 7.30 -6.60
C VAL A 86 15.74 7.52 -7.09
N ASN A 87 15.37 6.96 -8.24
CA ASN A 87 14.00 7.10 -8.77
C ASN A 87 12.95 6.51 -7.81
N LEU A 88 13.19 5.32 -7.28
CA LEU A 88 12.30 4.67 -6.31
C LEU A 88 12.27 5.43 -4.99
N GLY A 89 13.42 5.94 -4.53
CA GLY A 89 13.50 6.78 -3.33
C GLY A 89 12.66 8.04 -3.47
N THR A 90 12.81 8.77 -4.58
CA THR A 90 12.01 9.96 -4.91
C THR A 90 10.52 9.62 -4.98
N GLN A 91 10.16 8.53 -5.66
CA GLN A 91 8.76 8.09 -5.73
C GLN A 91 8.21 7.78 -4.34
N SER A 92 8.96 7.08 -3.48
CA SER A 92 8.54 6.79 -2.11
C SER A 92 8.34 8.04 -1.27
N GLN A 93 9.13 9.10 -1.51
CA GLN A 93 8.94 10.37 -0.84
C GLN A 93 7.65 11.04 -1.30
N LEU A 94 7.39 11.10 -2.61
CA LEU A 94 6.16 11.69 -3.15
C LEU A 94 4.89 10.97 -2.64
N LEU A 95 4.92 9.64 -2.57
CA LEU A 95 3.83 8.86 -1.98
C LEU A 95 3.59 9.17 -0.51
N ARG A 96 4.65 9.49 0.24
CA ARG A 96 4.55 9.90 1.64
C ARG A 96 3.89 11.27 1.77
N GLU A 97 4.32 12.25 0.97
CA GLU A 97 3.72 13.60 0.96
C GLU A 97 2.23 13.55 0.62
N ALA A 98 1.85 12.72 -0.36
CA ALA A 98 0.45 12.44 -0.68
C ALA A 98 -0.31 11.84 0.51
N ALA A 99 0.27 10.85 1.21
CA ALA A 99 -0.36 10.22 2.37
C ALA A 99 -0.45 11.16 3.58
N GLU A 100 0.46 12.12 3.73
CA GLU A 100 0.45 13.12 4.80
C GLU A 100 -0.56 14.24 4.55
N ALA A 101 -0.86 14.56 3.28
CA ALA A 101 -1.89 15.53 2.91
C ALA A 101 -3.33 15.02 3.11
N ALA A 102 -3.51 13.69 3.18
CA ALA A 102 -4.82 13.08 3.38
C ALA A 102 -5.41 13.43 4.76
N PRO A 103 -6.71 13.73 4.84
CA PRO A 103 -7.36 14.06 6.11
C PRO A 103 -7.23 12.89 7.10
N SER A 104 -6.66 13.17 8.27
CA SER A 104 -6.69 12.21 9.39
C SER A 104 -8.11 12.17 9.96
N ASP A 105 -8.63 10.98 10.26
CA ASP A 105 -9.95 10.71 10.89
C ASP A 105 -10.22 11.43 12.24
N GLY A 106 -9.35 12.36 12.67
CA GLY A 106 -9.41 13.08 13.93
C GLY A 106 -9.95 14.51 13.90
N HIS A 107 -10.58 14.97 12.81
CA HIS A 107 -11.15 16.33 12.77
C HIS A 107 -12.66 16.32 12.46
N ILE A 108 -13.44 15.82 13.41
CA ILE A 108 -14.81 16.32 13.59
C ILE A 108 -14.65 17.80 13.94
N ARG A 109 -14.94 18.71 12.99
CA ARG A 109 -15.05 20.14 13.28
C ARG A 109 -16.35 20.35 14.05
N PRO A 110 -16.33 20.78 15.33
CA PRO A 110 -17.54 21.27 15.96
C PRO A 110 -17.83 22.66 15.37
N TRP A 111 -19.08 22.83 14.95
CA TRP A 111 -19.70 24.07 14.53
C TRP A 111 -20.09 24.88 15.76
#